data_AF-A0A822ERI5-F1
#
_entry.id   AF-A0A822ERI5-F1
#
_cell.length_a   1.000
_cell.length_b   1.000
_cell.length_c   1.000
_cell.angle_alpha   90.00
_cell.angle_beta   90.00
_cell.angle_gamma   90.00
#
_symmetry.space_group_name_H-M   'P 1'
#
loop_
_entity.id
_entity.type
_entity.pdbx_description
1 polymer ?
#
loop_
_entity_poly.entity_id
_entity_poly.type
_entity_poly.pdbx_seq_one_letter_code
_entity_poly.pdbx_strand_id
1 'polypeptide(L)'
;MVKVMKNQKVVIVLAGRYAGRKAVIVKPHDEGSNERGYSHALVAGIARYPRKVTKRMGKKKQARRNKIKPFVKVVNYNHLMATR
;
A
#
# COMPACT_ATOMS: atom_id res chain seq x y z
N MET A 1 16.29 -5.31 19.46
CA MET A 1 15.28 -4.32 18.99
C MET A 1 14.33 -5.03 18.02
N VAL A 2 13.00 -4.89 18.17
CA VAL A 2 12.02 -5.63 17.33
C VAL A 2 11.90 -4.95 15.96
N LYS A 3 11.96 -5.75 14.89
CA LYS A 3 11.85 -5.25 13.51
C LYS A 3 10.43 -4.78 13.20
N VAL A 4 10.29 -3.48 12.90
CA VAL A 4 8.99 -2.83 12.64
C VAL A 4 8.49 -3.10 11.22
N MET A 5 9.37 -3.01 10.22
CA MET A 5 9.08 -3.31 8.82
C MET A 5 9.13 -4.82 8.59
N LYS A 6 7.99 -5.49 8.79
CA LYS A 6 7.83 -6.94 8.59
C LYS A 6 6.73 -7.25 7.60
N ASN A 7 6.66 -8.50 7.15
CA ASN A 7 5.56 -8.96 6.30
C ASN A 7 4.20 -8.68 6.98
N GLN A 8 3.20 -8.34 6.18
CA GLN A 8 1.83 -7.97 6.58
C GLN A 8 1.73 -6.69 7.42
N LYS A 9 2.82 -5.92 7.56
CA LYS A 9 2.76 -4.61 8.20
C LYS A 9 2.10 -3.60 7.26
N VAL A 10 1.16 -2.83 7.80
CA VAL A 10 0.53 -1.70 7.11
C VAL A 10 1.48 -0.51 7.13
N VAL A 11 1.62 0.12 5.97
CA VAL A 11 2.49 1.27 5.73
C VAL A 11 1.76 2.34 4.92
N ILE A 12 2.18 3.59 5.06
CA ILE A 12 1.77 4.69 4.19
C ILE A 12 2.91 5.01 3.25
N VAL A 13 2.62 5.12 1.96
CA VAL A 13 3.61 5.54 0.96
C VAL A 13 3.79 7.05 1.05
N LEU A 14 5.03 7.51 1.20
CA LEU A 14 5.36 8.92 1.36
C LEU A 14 5.59 9.63 0.03
N ALA A 15 6.20 8.95 -0.95
CA ALA A 15 6.64 9.58 -2.21
C ALA A 15 6.20 8.82 -3.48
N GLY A 16 6.08 9.56 -4.59
CA GLY A 16 5.75 9.07 -5.92
C GLY A 16 4.24 8.93 -6.19
N ARG A 17 3.89 8.23 -7.28
CA ARG A 17 2.50 8.13 -7.79
C ARG A 17 1.44 7.70 -6.76
N TYR A 18 1.82 6.92 -5.76
CA TYR A 18 0.92 6.38 -4.74
C TYR A 18 1.11 7.03 -3.37
N ALA A 19 1.75 8.21 -3.31
CA ALA A 19 1.89 8.97 -2.07
C ALA A 19 0.54 9.19 -1.36
N GLY A 20 0.53 9.08 -0.04
CA GLY A 20 -0.66 9.15 0.81
C GLY A 20 -1.57 7.91 0.75
N ARG A 21 -1.26 6.90 -0.08
CA ARG A 21 -2.00 5.63 -0.09
C ARG A 21 -1.43 4.65 0.92
N LYS A 22 -2.34 3.95 1.59
CA LYS A 22 -2.08 2.80 2.45
C LYS A 22 -1.71 1.59 1.60
N ALA A 23 -0.70 0.88 2.05
CA ALA A 23 -0.22 -0.36 1.49
C ALA A 23 0.16 -1.35 2.60
N VAL A 24 0.37 -2.59 2.20
CA VAL A 24 0.84 -3.68 3.06
C VAL A 24 2.15 -4.18 2.48
N ILE A 25 3.15 -4.41 3.35
CA ILE A 25 4.39 -5.07 2.96
C ILE A 25 4.09 -6.55 2.71
N VAL A 26 4.31 -7.01 1.49
CA VAL A 26 4.16 -8.42 1.09
C VAL A 26 5.48 -9.16 1.23
N LYS A 27 6.58 -8.53 0.82
CA LYS A 27 7.92 -9.11 0.92
C LYS A 27 8.92 -8.02 1.31
N PRO A 28 9.50 -8.10 2.51
CA PRO A 28 10.62 -7.24 2.90
C PRO A 28 11.92 -7.71 2.24
N HIS A 29 12.75 -6.77 1.80
CA HIS A 29 14.11 -6.99 1.28
C HIS A 29 15.06 -6.04 1.99
N ASP A 30 15.58 -6.48 3.14
CA ASP A 30 16.30 -5.59 4.05
C ASP A 30 17.75 -5.36 3.63
N GLU A 31 18.38 -6.38 3.06
CA GLU A 31 19.77 -6.33 2.56
C GLU A 31 19.85 -5.91 1.09
N GLY A 32 18.69 -5.60 0.47
CA GLY A 32 18.60 -5.33 -0.95
C GLY A 32 18.48 -6.61 -1.80
N SER A 33 18.58 -6.43 -3.11
CA SER A 33 18.60 -7.52 -4.10
C SER A 33 19.70 -7.24 -5.13
N ASN A 34 20.04 -8.24 -5.95
CA ASN A 34 21.04 -8.06 -7.02
C ASN A 34 20.68 -6.92 -7.99
N GLU A 35 19.40 -6.63 -8.19
CA GLU A 35 18.93 -5.52 -9.03
C GLU A 35 18.97 -4.17 -8.28
N ARG A 36 18.83 -4.19 -6.95
CA ARG A 36 18.65 -3.00 -6.11
C ARG A 36 19.40 -3.17 -4.79
N GLY A 37 20.60 -2.60 -4.70
CA GLY A 37 21.45 -2.68 -3.50
C GLY A 37 20.94 -1.89 -2.27
N TYR A 38 19.78 -1.24 -2.34
CA TYR A 38 19.19 -0.52 -1.22
C TYR A 38 18.04 -1.32 -0.59
N SER A 39 17.79 -1.11 0.70
CA SER A 39 16.70 -1.75 1.43
C SER A 39 15.34 -1.31 0.90
N HIS A 40 14.49 -2.28 0.56
CA HIS A 40 13.19 -2.02 -0.06
C HIS A 40 12.15 -3.07 0.33
N ALA A 41 10.90 -2.82 -0.03
CA ALA A 41 9.81 -3.77 0.13
C ALA A 41 8.96 -3.85 -1.12
N LEU A 42 8.48 -5.05 -1.41
CA LEU A 42 7.33 -5.24 -2.27
C LEU A 42 6.07 -4.89 -1.48
N VAL A 43 5.33 -3.88 -1.94
CA VAL A 43 4.10 -3.43 -1.30
C VAL A 43 2.90 -3.66 -2.22
N ALA A 44 1.79 -4.09 -1.62
CA ALA A 44 0.48 -4.12 -2.25
C ALA A 44 -0.42 -3.08 -1.57
N GLY A 45 -0.98 -2.15 -2.33
CA GLY A 45 -1.75 -1.04 -1.76
C GLY A 45 -3.00 -0.70 -2.54
N ILE A 46 -3.75 0.27 -2.02
CA ILE A 46 -5.02 0.72 -2.60
C ILE A 46 -4.81 2.03 -3.34
N ALA A 47 -4.84 1.99 -4.68
CA ALA A 47 -4.70 3.20 -5.51
C ALA A 47 -5.98 4.04 -5.49
N ARG A 48 -7.14 3.38 -5.53
CA ARG A 48 -8.45 4.01 -5.42
C ARG A 48 -9.25 3.34 -4.31
N TYR A 49 -9.47 4.09 -3.23
CA TYR A 49 -10.31 3.66 -2.12
C TYR A 49 -11.78 3.52 -2.53
N PRO A 50 -12.52 2.63 -1.85
CA PRO A 50 -13.97 2.61 -1.97
C PRO A 50 -14.53 3.96 -1.53
N ARG A 51 -15.53 4.47 -2.25
CA ARG A 51 -16.17 5.75 -1.95
C ARG A 51 -17.35 5.53 -1.02
N LYS A 52 -17.65 6.49 -0.14
CA LYS A 52 -18.81 6.46 0.78
C LYS A 52 -20.09 6.05 0.03
N VAL A 53 -20.78 5.05 0.56
CA VAL A 53 -22.10 4.60 0.10
C VAL A 53 -23.16 5.12 1.06
N THR A 54 -24.31 5.53 0.53
CA THR A 54 -25.47 5.98 1.32
C THR A 54 -26.70 5.16 0.94
N LYS A 55 -27.67 5.05 1.86
CA LYS A 55 -28.88 4.21 1.70
C LYS A 55 -29.69 4.54 0.43
N ARG A 56 -29.66 5.80 -0.02
CA ARG A 56 -30.40 6.29 -1.22
C ARG A 56 -29.80 5.82 -2.55
N MET A 57 -28.61 5.23 -2.58
CA MET A 57 -27.96 4.84 -3.83
C MET A 57 -28.52 3.52 -4.36
N GLY A 58 -28.82 3.43 -5.66
CA GLY A 58 -29.20 2.16 -6.30
C GLY A 58 -28.01 1.18 -6.45
N LYS A 59 -28.31 -0.11 -6.60
CA LYS A 59 -27.32 -1.22 -6.63
C LYS A 59 -26.15 -0.99 -7.60
N LYS A 60 -26.41 -0.49 -8.82
CA LYS A 60 -25.37 -0.18 -9.82
C LYS A 60 -24.37 0.90 -9.34
N LYS A 61 -24.87 1.95 -8.67
CA LYS A 61 -24.04 3.04 -8.14
C LYS A 61 -23.25 2.58 -6.91
N GLN A 62 -23.84 1.74 -6.08
CA GLN A 62 -23.16 1.11 -4.94
C GLN A 62 -22.00 0.24 -5.41
N ALA A 63 -22.22 -0.67 -6.36
CA ALA A 63 -21.18 -1.55 -6.91
C ALA A 63 -19.99 -0.76 -7.48
N ARG A 64 -20.27 0.31 -8.25
CA ARG A 64 -19.21 1.17 -8.80
C ARG A 64 -18.42 1.92 -7.72
N ARG A 65 -19.03 2.29 -6.60
CA ARG A 65 -18.36 2.97 -5.48
C ARG A 65 -17.55 2.01 -4.61
N ASN A 66 -17.97 0.75 -4.50
CA ASN A 66 -17.27 -0.29 -3.76
C ASN A 66 -16.04 -0.84 -4.50
N LYS A 67 -15.94 -0.65 -5.82
CA LYS A 67 -14.80 -1.12 -6.61
C LYS A 67 -13.48 -0.49 -6.15
N ILE A 68 -12.58 -1.33 -5.66
CA ILE A 68 -11.22 -0.97 -5.26
C ILE A 68 -10.28 -1.16 -6.45
N LYS A 69 -9.35 -0.23 -6.67
CA LYS A 69 -8.24 -0.42 -7.61
C LYS A 69 -6.96 -0.67 -6.79
N PRO A 70 -6.44 -1.91 -6.73
CA PRO A 70 -5.17 -2.19 -6.09
C PRO A 70 -3.98 -1.76 -6.95
N PHE A 71 -2.80 -1.69 -6.35
CA PHE A 71 -1.52 -1.60 -7.05
C PHE A 71 -0.48 -2.48 -6.35
N VAL A 72 0.51 -2.91 -7.11
CA VAL A 72 1.71 -3.57 -6.60
C VAL A 72 2.90 -2.74 -7.02
N LYS A 73 3.81 -2.45 -6.09
CA LYS A 73 5.01 -1.65 -6.37
C LYS A 73 6.14 -2.06 -5.44
N VAL A 74 7.37 -2.02 -5.95
CA VAL A 74 8.57 -2.09 -5.11
C VAL A 74 8.95 -0.68 -4.67
N VAL A 75 9.09 -0.46 -3.36
CA VAL A 75 9.32 0.87 -2.77
C VAL A 75 10.47 0.77 -1.76
N ASN A 76 11.37 1.76 -1.79
CA ASN A 76 12.44 1.92 -0.79
C ASN A 76 11.82 2.19 0.59
N TYR A 77 12.40 1.65 1.67
CA TYR A 77 11.91 1.89 3.02
C TYR A 77 11.88 3.37 3.43
N ASN A 78 12.79 4.20 2.93
CA ASN A 78 12.78 5.65 3.19
C ASN A 78 11.49 6.34 2.71
N HIS A 79 10.80 5.74 1.73
CA HIS A 79 9.55 6.25 1.18
C HIS A 79 8.31 5.58 1.81
N LEU A 80 8.47 4.88 2.93
CA LEU A 80 7.41 4.20 3.66
C LEU A 80 7.39 4.66 5.11
N MET A 81 6.22 5.05 5.60
CA MET A 81 5.98 5.27 7.02
C MET A 81 5.24 4.06 7.59
N ALA A 82 5.82 3.40 8.58
CA ALA A 82 5.15 2.32 9.29
C ALA A 82 3.99 2.88 10.14
N THR A 83 2.82 2.25 10.06
CA THR A 83 1.69 2.61 10.93
C THR A 83 1.66 1.74 12.19
N ARG A 84 0.86 2.11 13.19
CA ARG A 84 0.65 1.32 14.41
C ARG A 84 0.24 -0.11 14.08
#